data_AF-A0A7R7GGB2-F1
#
_entry.id   AF-A0A7R7GGB2-F1
#
_cell.length_a   1.000
_cell.length_b   1.000
_cell.length_c   1.000
_cell.angle_alpha   90.00
_cell.angle_beta   90.00
_cell.angle_gamma   90.00
#
_symmetry.space_group_name_H-M   'P 1'
#
loop_
_entity.id
_entity.type
_entity.pdbx_description
1 polymer ?
#
loop_
_entity_poly.entity_id
_entity_poly.type
_entity_poly.pdbx_seq_one_letter_code
_entity_poly.pdbx_strand_id
1 'polypeptide(L)'
;MRCRLAYVIVSVLMLCFLSPNVTAQTNQNQQTLTEAVQDKAETIKDETGLKSISSEQYDAIIIVMLVIVLWGTISGFRQNTTVFYNFDDLALCFGMIASPAAIGFVWMIFNFSIDLYFILSGSAVLACLLGVLHYTWKSGVRGMFPVVFVTKVFWGTLTMLAIWWLLSPPGKNAESRRSARAFATMFLLIAAPVVARLVKYKEGSFFNPTSLSRSGITNIGKIRNSFKGDNN
;
A
#
# COMPACT_ATOMS: atom_id res chain seq x y z
N MET A 1 -26.45 -6.30 5.77
CA MET A 1 -25.37 -5.78 6.65
C MET A 1 -23.95 -6.05 6.14
N ARG A 2 -23.68 -7.08 5.30
CA ARG A 2 -22.33 -7.41 4.82
C ARG A 2 -21.72 -6.41 3.80
N CYS A 3 -22.53 -5.66 3.05
CA CYS A 3 -22.02 -4.63 2.11
C CYS A 3 -21.54 -3.34 2.80
N ARG A 4 -22.05 -3.02 3.99
CA ARG A 4 -21.65 -1.81 4.72
C ARG A 4 -20.24 -1.92 5.30
N LEU A 5 -19.84 -3.12 5.72
CA LEU A 5 -18.49 -3.37 6.25
C LEU A 5 -17.43 -3.27 5.14
N ALA A 6 -17.70 -3.83 3.96
CA ALA A 6 -16.79 -3.72 2.82
C ALA A 6 -16.66 -2.27 2.34
N TYR A 7 -17.77 -1.52 2.30
CA TYR A 7 -17.73 -0.08 2.00
C TYR A 7 -16.90 0.69 3.02
N VAL A 8 -17.09 0.44 4.33
CA VAL A 8 -16.31 1.08 5.41
C VAL A 8 -14.82 0.73 5.32
N ILE A 9 -14.48 -0.52 5.04
CA ILE A 9 -13.07 -0.95 4.91
C ILE A 9 -12.43 -0.29 3.68
N VAL A 10 -13.13 -0.25 2.54
CA VAL A 10 -12.65 0.41 1.31
C VAL A 10 -12.59 1.93 1.48
N SER A 11 -13.54 2.55 2.17
CA SER A 11 -13.54 3.99 2.43
C SER A 11 -12.49 4.38 3.46
N VAL A 12 -12.23 3.56 4.48
CA VAL A 12 -11.12 3.76 5.44
C VAL A 12 -9.78 3.56 4.75
N LEU A 13 -9.65 2.57 3.86
CA LEU A 13 -8.48 2.42 3.01
C LEU A 13 -8.27 3.66 2.14
N MET A 14 -9.31 4.13 1.43
CA MET A 14 -9.24 5.33 0.60
C MET A 14 -8.94 6.61 1.41
N LEU A 15 -9.47 6.74 2.64
CA LEU A 15 -9.16 7.84 3.56
C LEU A 15 -7.72 7.79 4.07
N CYS A 16 -7.16 6.60 4.30
CA CYS A 16 -5.74 6.44 4.63
C CYS A 16 -4.81 6.74 3.44
N PHE A 17 -5.25 6.54 2.19
CA PHE A 17 -4.45 6.82 0.99
C PHE A 17 -4.58 8.24 0.44
N LEU A 18 -5.68 8.96 0.75
CA LEU A 18 -5.87 10.37 0.35
C LEU A 18 -5.28 11.39 1.34
N SER A 19 -4.73 10.96 2.47
CA SER A 19 -4.26 11.88 3.52
C SER A 19 -2.77 11.76 3.89
N PRO A 20 -1.84 12.02 2.94
CA PRO A 20 -0.56 12.61 3.31
C PRO A 20 -0.42 14.07 2.86
N ASN A 21 -1.43 14.69 2.24
CA ASN A 21 -1.30 16.03 1.65
C ASN A 21 -2.14 17.16 2.28
N VAL A 22 -2.94 16.88 3.33
CA VAL A 22 -3.79 17.90 3.99
C VAL A 22 -3.29 18.27 5.40
N THR A 23 -2.00 18.06 5.68
CA THR A 23 -1.38 18.51 6.95
C THR A 23 -0.19 19.45 6.75
N ALA A 24 0.09 19.90 5.52
CA ALA A 24 1.26 20.75 5.24
C ALA A 24 0.94 22.19 4.77
N GLN A 25 -0.32 22.64 4.74
CA GLN A 25 -0.65 23.95 4.17
C GLN A 25 -1.77 24.75 4.86
N THR A 26 -2.02 24.53 6.16
CA THR A 26 -3.04 25.29 6.91
C THR A 26 -2.47 26.13 8.05
N ASN A 27 -1.27 26.66 7.89
CA ASN A 27 -0.72 27.68 8.78
C ASN A 27 -0.31 28.88 7.92
N GLN A 28 -1.24 29.80 7.62
CA GLN A 28 -0.95 31.25 7.51
C GLN A 28 -2.13 32.16 7.14
N ASN A 29 -3.26 31.69 6.61
CA ASN A 29 -4.31 32.60 6.06
C ASN A 29 -5.69 32.52 6.74
N GLN A 30 -5.79 32.18 8.03
CA GLN A 30 -7.08 31.86 8.65
C GLN A 30 -7.69 32.96 9.55
N GLN A 31 -7.21 34.21 9.50
CA GLN A 31 -7.58 35.20 10.53
C GLN A 31 -8.49 36.36 10.09
N THR A 32 -8.99 36.43 8.84
CA THR A 32 -9.82 37.57 8.39
C THR A 32 -11.00 37.21 7.48
N LEU A 33 -11.58 36.02 7.61
CA LEU A 33 -12.80 35.66 6.85
C LEU A 33 -13.79 34.83 7.67
N THR A 34 -13.88 35.11 8.98
CA THR A 34 -14.53 34.21 9.94
C THR A 34 -16.03 34.50 10.14
N GLU A 35 -16.53 35.71 9.87
CA GLU A 35 -17.88 36.06 10.35
C GLU A 35 -19.00 35.91 9.30
N ALA A 36 -18.69 35.86 8.00
CA ALA A 36 -19.72 35.74 6.95
C ALA A 36 -19.88 34.32 6.37
N VAL A 37 -18.95 33.40 6.67
CA VAL A 37 -18.96 32.02 6.14
C VAL A 37 -19.55 31.02 7.14
N GLN A 38 -19.63 31.38 8.43
CA GLN A 38 -20.22 30.52 9.46
C GLN A 38 -21.72 30.30 9.27
N ASP A 39 -22.46 31.34 8.87
CA ASP A 39 -23.92 31.29 8.71
C ASP A 39 -24.37 30.45 7.49
N LYS A 40 -23.51 30.38 6.45
CA LYS A 40 -23.75 29.54 5.26
C LYS A 40 -23.26 28.10 5.38
N ALA A 41 -22.36 27.82 6.33
CA ALA A 41 -21.83 26.47 6.55
C ALA A 41 -22.73 25.63 7.47
N GLU A 42 -23.53 26.29 8.32
CA GLU A 42 -24.48 25.62 9.21
C GLU A 42 -25.68 25.06 8.44
N THR A 43 -26.11 25.74 7.37
CA THR A 43 -27.24 25.31 6.52
C THR A 43 -26.94 24.12 5.61
N ILE A 44 -25.67 23.80 5.33
CA ILE A 44 -25.29 22.65 4.46
C ILE A 44 -25.03 21.37 5.27
N LYS A 45 -24.72 21.48 6.57
CA LYS A 45 -24.46 20.30 7.42
C LYS A 45 -25.69 19.45 7.71
N ASP A 46 -26.90 20.00 7.57
CA ASP A 46 -28.13 19.30 7.90
C ASP A 46 -28.61 18.34 6.80
N GLU A 47 -28.18 18.52 5.54
CA GLU A 47 -28.65 17.65 4.42
C GLU A 47 -27.77 16.42 4.17
N THR A 48 -26.52 16.43 4.62
CA THR A 48 -25.65 15.25 4.59
C THR A 48 -25.39 14.79 6.00
N GLY A 49 -26.16 13.83 6.50
CA GLY A 49 -25.99 13.16 7.80
C GLY A 49 -24.68 12.37 7.95
N LEU A 50 -23.55 12.97 7.57
CA LEU A 50 -22.21 12.48 7.84
C LEU A 50 -21.89 12.81 9.30
N LYS A 51 -22.31 11.90 10.17
CA LYS A 51 -21.95 11.90 11.59
C LYS A 51 -20.42 12.03 11.68
N SER A 52 -19.93 13.18 12.16
CA SER A 52 -18.51 13.41 12.40
C SER A 52 -18.01 12.35 13.38
N ILE A 53 -17.14 11.47 12.89
CA ILE A 53 -16.52 10.42 13.70
C ILE A 53 -15.62 11.14 14.72
N SER A 54 -15.88 10.92 16.01
CA SER A 54 -15.10 11.51 17.11
C SER A 54 -13.65 10.99 17.06
N SER A 55 -12.67 11.78 17.52
CA SER A 55 -11.25 11.38 17.57
C SER A 55 -11.04 10.03 18.27
N GLU A 56 -11.83 9.76 19.31
CA GLU A 56 -11.78 8.49 20.06
C GLU A 56 -12.23 7.28 19.22
N GLN A 57 -13.12 7.48 18.26
CA GLN A 57 -13.59 6.40 17.38
C GLN A 57 -12.54 6.04 16.32
N TYR A 58 -11.72 7.00 15.89
CA TYR A 58 -10.62 6.72 14.96
C TYR A 58 -9.56 5.81 15.59
N ASP A 59 -9.16 6.10 16.83
CA ASP A 59 -8.17 5.29 17.54
C ASP A 59 -8.66 3.86 17.75
N ALA A 60 -9.93 3.69 18.14
CA ALA A 60 -10.54 2.36 18.28
C ALA A 60 -10.55 1.57 16.96
N ILE A 61 -10.87 2.21 15.83
CA ILE A 61 -10.87 1.55 14.50
C ILE A 61 -9.45 1.11 14.12
N ILE A 62 -8.45 1.95 14.35
CA ILE A 62 -7.05 1.62 14.06
C ILE A 62 -6.60 0.42 14.89
N ILE A 63 -6.91 0.41 16.19
CA ILE A 63 -6.57 -0.70 17.09
C ILE A 63 -7.22 -2.00 16.60
N VAL A 64 -8.51 -1.97 16.25
CA VAL A 64 -9.22 -3.15 15.73
C VAL A 64 -8.59 -3.67 14.44
N MET A 65 -8.25 -2.77 13.51
CA MET A 65 -7.56 -3.14 12.26
C MET A 65 -6.20 -3.78 12.53
N LEU A 66 -5.40 -3.23 13.45
CA LEU A 66 -4.11 -3.80 13.83
C LEU A 66 -4.26 -5.20 14.42
N VAL A 67 -5.25 -5.44 15.28
CA VAL A 67 -5.53 -6.77 15.85
C VAL A 67 -5.88 -7.78 14.75
N ILE A 68 -6.69 -7.39 13.77
CA ILE A 68 -7.06 -8.24 12.62
C ILE A 68 -5.83 -8.59 11.79
N VAL A 69 -4.97 -7.60 11.50
CA VAL A 69 -3.73 -7.81 10.75
C VAL A 69 -2.77 -8.72 11.50
N LEU A 70 -2.60 -8.51 12.81
CA LEU A 70 -1.76 -9.37 13.64
C LEU A 70 -2.27 -10.81 13.63
N TRP A 71 -3.58 -11.01 13.80
CA TRP A 71 -4.20 -12.33 13.75
C TRP A 71 -4.00 -13.01 12.39
N GLY A 72 -4.25 -12.29 11.30
CA GLY A 72 -4.03 -12.79 9.94
C GLY A 72 -2.56 -13.13 9.67
N THR A 73 -1.64 -12.32 10.17
CA THR A 73 -0.19 -12.53 10.05
C THR A 73 0.23 -13.80 10.79
N ILE A 74 -0.13 -13.95 12.07
CA ILE A 74 0.19 -15.13 12.89
C ILE A 74 -0.38 -16.40 12.27
N SER A 75 -1.65 -16.36 11.81
CA SER A 75 -2.30 -17.48 11.14
C SER A 75 -1.61 -17.86 9.82
N GLY A 76 -1.11 -16.85 9.09
CA GLY A 76 -0.29 -17.04 7.89
C GLY A 76 1.06 -17.69 8.17
N PHE A 77 1.77 -17.25 9.22
CA PHE A 77 3.05 -17.84 9.63
C PHE A 77 2.93 -19.31 10.05
N ARG A 78 1.83 -19.67 10.71
CA ARG A 78 1.52 -21.06 11.10
C ARG A 78 1.04 -21.93 9.93
N GLN A 79 0.97 -21.37 8.72
CA GLN A 79 0.45 -22.03 7.50
C GLN A 79 -1.00 -22.54 7.61
N ASN A 80 -1.73 -22.09 8.64
CA ASN A 80 -3.14 -22.46 8.83
C ASN A 80 -4.05 -21.73 7.83
N THR A 81 -3.63 -20.55 7.38
CA THR A 81 -4.30 -19.79 6.31
C THR A 81 -3.30 -19.26 5.29
N THR A 82 -3.75 -19.20 4.04
CA THR A 82 -2.93 -18.69 2.93
C THR A 82 -3.14 -17.19 2.80
N VAL A 83 -2.18 -16.39 3.29
CA VAL A 83 -2.24 -14.93 3.20
C VAL A 83 -1.90 -14.48 1.79
N PHE A 84 -0.70 -14.74 1.26
CA PHE A 84 -0.44 -14.52 -0.15
C PHE A 84 -0.42 -15.86 -0.88
N TYR A 85 -1.21 -16.00 -1.94
CA TYR A 85 -1.30 -17.26 -2.69
C TYR A 85 0.02 -17.51 -3.43
N ASN A 86 0.45 -16.56 -4.24
CA ASN A 86 1.67 -16.60 -5.04
C ASN A 86 2.35 -15.21 -5.07
N PHE A 87 3.48 -15.08 -5.76
CA PHE A 87 4.15 -13.78 -5.91
C PHE A 87 3.38 -12.81 -6.80
N ASP A 88 2.55 -13.30 -7.73
CA ASP A 88 1.69 -12.44 -8.55
C ASP A 88 0.59 -11.75 -7.71
N ASP A 89 -0.01 -12.47 -6.76
CA ASP A 89 -0.97 -11.92 -5.79
C ASP A 89 -0.32 -10.82 -4.93
N LEU A 90 0.94 -11.01 -4.53
CA LEU A 90 1.71 -9.96 -3.86
C LEU A 90 1.96 -8.75 -4.78
N ALA A 91 2.32 -8.99 -6.04
CA ALA A 91 2.57 -7.93 -7.02
C ALA A 91 1.32 -7.11 -7.33
N LEU A 92 0.14 -7.74 -7.37
CA LEU A 92 -1.13 -7.03 -7.50
C LEU A 92 -1.41 -6.12 -6.29
N CYS A 93 -1.03 -6.54 -5.08
CA CYS A 93 -1.11 -5.66 -3.91
C CYS A 93 -0.16 -4.47 -4.00
N PHE A 94 1.06 -4.65 -4.54
CA PHE A 94 1.96 -3.54 -4.82
C PHE A 94 1.40 -2.64 -5.92
N GLY A 95 0.78 -3.22 -6.94
CA GLY A 95 0.12 -2.54 -8.05
C GLY A 95 -0.93 -1.54 -7.61
N MET A 96 -1.62 -1.77 -6.50
CA MET A 96 -2.60 -0.80 -5.97
C MET A 96 -1.98 0.56 -5.61
N ILE A 97 -0.71 0.60 -5.21
CA ILE A 97 0.01 1.84 -4.88
C ILE A 97 0.92 2.27 -6.03
N ALA A 98 1.53 1.32 -6.73
CA ALA A 98 2.43 1.59 -7.83
C ALA A 98 1.69 2.15 -9.07
N SER A 99 0.47 1.66 -9.34
CA SER A 99 -0.24 2.05 -10.57
C SER A 99 -0.70 3.51 -10.59
N PRO A 100 -1.30 4.10 -9.53
CA PRO A 100 -1.60 5.52 -9.54
C PRO A 100 -0.34 6.39 -9.64
N ALA A 101 0.75 5.98 -8.98
CA ALA A 101 2.02 6.69 -9.06
C ALA A 101 2.61 6.68 -10.48
N ALA A 102 2.59 5.52 -11.15
CA ALA A 102 3.06 5.40 -12.53
C ALA A 102 2.19 6.22 -13.50
N ILE A 103 0.86 6.16 -13.36
CA ILE A 103 -0.07 6.94 -14.19
C ILE A 103 0.10 8.44 -13.92
N GLY A 104 0.33 8.84 -12.66
CA GLY A 104 0.61 10.22 -12.28
C GLY A 104 1.91 10.75 -12.89
N PHE A 105 2.93 9.91 -13.01
CA PHE A 105 4.17 10.26 -13.71
C PHE A 105 3.93 10.50 -15.21
N VAL A 106 3.15 9.63 -15.86
CA VAL A 106 2.76 9.82 -17.27
C VAL A 106 1.90 11.08 -17.43
N TRP A 107 0.99 11.34 -16.48
CA TRP A 107 0.20 12.57 -16.44
C TRP A 107 1.07 13.82 -16.38
N MET A 108 2.12 13.82 -15.56
CA MET A 108 3.04 14.96 -15.48
C MET A 108 3.80 15.23 -16.79
N ILE A 109 4.08 14.18 -17.58
CA ILE A 109 4.80 14.30 -18.87
C ILE A 109 3.88 14.80 -19.98
N PHE A 110 2.68 14.22 -20.09
CA PHE A 110 1.78 14.46 -21.23
C PHE A 110 0.69 15.49 -20.93
N ASN A 111 0.51 15.87 -19.66
CA ASN A 111 -0.41 16.89 -19.18
C ASN A 111 -1.86 16.73 -19.71
N PHE A 112 -2.37 15.50 -19.73
CA PHE A 112 -3.76 15.21 -20.10
C PHE A 112 -4.75 15.64 -19.01
N SER A 113 -6.06 15.55 -19.27
CA SER A 113 -7.09 16.02 -18.33
C SER A 113 -7.05 15.28 -16.99
N ILE A 114 -7.37 16.00 -15.92
CA ILE A 114 -7.38 15.45 -14.56
C ILE A 114 -8.42 14.33 -14.42
N ASP A 115 -9.55 14.43 -15.12
CA ASP A 115 -10.58 13.41 -15.15
C ASP A 115 -10.05 12.09 -15.72
N LEU A 116 -9.23 12.17 -16.77
CA LEU A 116 -8.63 11.00 -17.41
C LEU A 116 -7.58 10.35 -16.49
N TYR A 117 -6.85 11.13 -15.69
CA TYR A 117 -5.99 10.60 -14.62
C TYR A 117 -6.80 9.82 -13.58
N PHE A 118 -7.91 10.36 -13.08
CA PHE A 118 -8.74 9.67 -12.09
C PHE A 118 -9.38 8.40 -12.64
N ILE A 119 -9.86 8.41 -13.89
CA ILE A 119 -10.45 7.24 -14.54
C ILE A 119 -9.41 6.13 -14.74
N LEU A 120 -8.23 6.46 -15.26
CA LEU A 120 -7.16 5.48 -15.49
C LEU A 120 -6.60 4.92 -14.18
N SER A 121 -6.31 5.78 -13.20
CA SER A 121 -5.81 5.34 -11.90
C SER A 121 -6.86 4.50 -11.15
N GLY A 122 -8.12 4.93 -11.14
CA GLY A 122 -9.21 4.20 -10.52
C GLY A 122 -9.45 2.83 -11.15
N SER A 123 -9.44 2.74 -12.48
CA SER A 123 -9.59 1.47 -13.20
C SER A 123 -8.41 0.52 -12.98
N ALA A 124 -7.17 1.03 -12.94
CA ALA A 124 -5.99 0.23 -12.63
C ALA A 124 -6.02 -0.34 -11.21
N VAL A 125 -6.39 0.49 -10.22
CA VAL A 125 -6.56 0.06 -8.82
C VAL A 125 -7.69 -0.97 -8.72
N LEU A 126 -8.81 -0.75 -9.42
CA LEU A 126 -9.93 -1.70 -9.44
C LEU A 126 -9.53 -3.04 -10.04
N ALA A 127 -8.78 -3.05 -11.14
CA ALA A 127 -8.26 -4.27 -11.75
C ALA A 127 -7.34 -5.04 -10.78
N CYS A 128 -6.44 -4.32 -10.09
CA CYS A 128 -5.60 -4.91 -9.04
C CYS A 128 -6.43 -5.50 -7.91
N LEU A 129 -7.44 -4.77 -7.43
CA LEU A 129 -8.34 -5.20 -6.36
C LEU A 129 -9.11 -6.47 -6.74
N LEU A 130 -9.63 -6.54 -7.96
CA LEU A 130 -10.33 -7.72 -8.49
C LEU A 130 -9.38 -8.92 -8.61
N GLY A 131 -8.13 -8.70 -9.02
CA GLY A 131 -7.09 -9.72 -9.04
C GLY A 131 -6.80 -10.28 -7.64
N VAL A 132 -6.61 -9.40 -6.64
CA VAL A 132 -6.42 -9.80 -5.24
C VAL A 132 -7.63 -10.58 -4.73
N LEU A 133 -8.85 -10.14 -5.07
CA LEU A 133 -10.09 -10.83 -4.70
C LEU A 133 -10.14 -12.24 -5.29
N HIS A 134 -9.78 -12.38 -6.57
CA HIS A 134 -9.72 -13.67 -7.26
C HIS A 134 -8.74 -14.64 -6.59
N TYR A 135 -7.52 -14.19 -6.29
CA TYR A 135 -6.52 -15.03 -5.60
C TYR A 135 -6.92 -15.35 -4.15
N THR A 136 -7.59 -14.43 -3.46
CA THR A 136 -8.14 -14.67 -2.11
C THR A 136 -9.26 -15.71 -2.14
N TRP A 137 -10.09 -15.72 -3.19
CA TRP A 137 -11.10 -16.75 -3.38
C TRP A 137 -10.47 -18.11 -3.71
N LYS A 138 -9.49 -18.13 -4.61
CA LYS A 138 -8.74 -19.33 -5.02
C LYS A 138 -7.99 -19.99 -3.86
N SER A 139 -7.59 -19.22 -2.84
CA SER A 139 -6.89 -19.76 -1.67
C SER A 139 -7.80 -20.53 -0.70
N GLY A 140 -9.13 -20.55 -0.92
CA GLY A 140 -10.08 -21.41 -0.20
C GLY A 140 -10.45 -20.92 1.21
N VAL A 141 -10.00 -19.73 1.63
CA VAL A 141 -10.18 -19.19 2.99
C VAL A 141 -11.55 -18.52 3.21
N ARG A 142 -12.65 -19.23 2.92
CA ARG A 142 -14.02 -18.67 2.93
C ARG A 142 -14.43 -18.02 4.27
N GLY A 143 -14.10 -18.64 5.41
CA GLY A 143 -14.45 -18.13 6.75
C GLY A 143 -13.54 -17.01 7.26
N MET A 144 -12.28 -16.98 6.81
CA MET A 144 -11.29 -15.97 7.22
C MET A 144 -11.04 -14.92 6.12
N PHE A 145 -11.89 -14.88 5.11
CA PHE A 145 -11.78 -14.00 3.96
C PHE A 145 -11.54 -12.53 4.33
N PRO A 146 -12.36 -11.88 5.19
CA PRO A 146 -12.14 -10.46 5.51
C PRO A 146 -10.81 -10.23 6.23
N VAL A 147 -10.40 -11.15 7.11
CA VAL A 147 -9.14 -11.06 7.86
C VAL A 147 -7.95 -11.18 6.91
N VAL A 148 -7.97 -12.18 6.03
CA VAL A 148 -6.90 -12.43 5.05
C VAL A 148 -6.81 -11.28 4.05
N PHE A 149 -7.95 -10.79 3.57
CA PHE A 149 -8.01 -9.67 2.63
C PHE A 149 -7.41 -8.40 3.22
N VAL A 150 -7.84 -8.00 4.43
CA VAL A 150 -7.28 -6.83 5.12
C VAL A 150 -5.78 -6.99 5.37
N THR A 151 -5.34 -8.19 5.78
CA THR A 151 -3.92 -8.47 6.04
C THR A 151 -3.06 -8.38 4.78
N LYS A 152 -3.54 -8.92 3.64
CA LYS A 152 -2.86 -8.82 2.33
C LYS A 152 -2.68 -7.37 1.92
N VAL A 153 -3.79 -6.62 1.94
CA VAL A 153 -3.83 -5.22 1.52
C VAL A 153 -2.91 -4.40 2.43
N PHE A 154 -2.94 -4.61 3.74
CA PHE A 154 -2.09 -3.92 4.70
C PHE A 154 -0.59 -4.18 4.45
N TRP A 155 -0.18 -5.45 4.37
CA TRP A 155 1.23 -5.80 4.13
C TRP A 155 1.72 -5.35 2.76
N GLY A 156 0.88 -5.50 1.72
CA GLY A 156 1.22 -5.08 0.36
C GLY A 156 1.43 -3.56 0.28
N THR A 157 0.50 -2.79 0.85
CA THR A 157 0.55 -1.33 0.81
C THR A 157 1.68 -0.76 1.66
N LEU A 158 1.91 -1.25 2.88
CA LEU A 158 3.03 -0.79 3.71
C LEU A 158 4.39 -1.11 3.07
N THR A 159 4.54 -2.30 2.50
CA THR A 159 5.80 -2.69 1.87
C THR A 159 6.07 -1.81 0.65
N MET A 160 5.05 -1.58 -0.19
CA MET A 160 5.20 -0.72 -1.36
C MET A 160 5.43 0.75 -0.97
N LEU A 161 4.79 1.24 0.10
CA LEU A 161 5.02 2.58 0.62
C LEU A 161 6.45 2.75 1.15
N ALA A 162 7.00 1.74 1.82
CA ALA A 162 8.39 1.77 2.26
C ALA A 162 9.37 1.76 1.07
N ILE A 163 9.08 0.99 0.01
CA ILE A 163 9.84 1.06 -1.25
C ILE A 163 9.73 2.47 -1.86
N TRP A 164 8.54 3.05 -1.87
CA TRP A 164 8.32 4.41 -2.37
C TRP A 164 9.11 5.45 -1.58
N TRP A 165 9.11 5.37 -0.25
CA TRP A 165 9.88 6.27 0.62
C TRP A 165 11.39 6.12 0.45
N LEU A 166 11.85 4.92 0.09
CA LEU A 166 13.25 4.71 -0.23
C LEU A 166 13.64 5.47 -1.51
N LEU A 167 12.80 5.39 -2.55
CA LEU A 167 13.00 6.05 -3.85
C LEU A 167 12.82 7.58 -3.74
N SER A 168 11.69 8.01 -3.19
CA SER A 168 11.29 9.41 -3.03
C SER A 168 10.98 9.72 -1.56
N PRO A 169 12.00 9.97 -0.73
CA PRO A 169 11.78 10.23 0.69
C PRO A 169 11.05 11.54 0.92
N PRO A 170 10.06 11.57 1.82
CA PRO A 170 9.45 12.81 2.27
C PRO A 170 10.48 13.65 3.03
N GLY A 171 10.49 14.96 2.79
CA GLY A 171 11.34 15.90 3.53
C GLY A 171 11.79 17.10 2.70
N LYS A 172 11.81 18.28 3.32
CA LYS A 172 12.33 19.51 2.69
C LYS A 172 13.86 19.55 2.71
N ASN A 173 14.49 19.02 3.77
CA ASN A 173 15.94 19.08 3.99
C ASN A 173 16.62 17.73 3.70
N ALA A 174 17.89 17.76 3.29
CA ALA A 174 18.68 16.56 2.97
C ALA A 174 18.81 15.58 4.16
N GLU A 175 18.95 16.10 5.38
CA GLU A 175 19.02 15.31 6.61
C GLU A 175 17.71 14.56 6.91
N SER A 176 16.57 15.26 6.80
CA SER A 176 15.24 14.68 6.97
C SER A 176 14.98 13.58 5.92
N ARG A 177 15.38 13.80 4.66
CA ARG A 177 15.30 12.78 3.60
C ARG A 177 16.17 11.56 3.90
N ARG A 178 17.36 11.75 4.46
CA ARG A 178 18.26 10.64 4.85
C ARG A 178 17.67 9.81 5.98
N SER A 179 17.09 10.47 6.98
CA SER A 179 16.40 9.79 8.09
C SER A 179 15.19 8.97 7.60
N ALA A 180 14.36 9.55 6.72
CA ALA A 180 13.22 8.85 6.14
C ALA A 180 13.64 7.61 5.32
N ARG A 181 14.71 7.70 4.52
CA ARG A 181 15.27 6.53 3.81
C ARG A 181 15.80 5.47 4.77
N ALA A 182 16.48 5.87 5.84
CA ALA A 182 17.00 4.94 6.84
C ALA A 182 15.87 4.16 7.53
N PHE A 183 14.80 4.87 7.92
CA PHE A 183 13.60 4.24 8.48
C PHE A 183 12.95 3.27 7.49
N ALA A 184 12.75 3.70 6.23
CA ALA A 184 12.20 2.85 5.18
C ALA A 184 13.04 1.58 4.93
N THR A 185 14.38 1.72 4.96
CA THR A 185 15.31 0.60 4.79
C THR A 185 15.23 -0.37 5.97
N MET A 186 15.21 0.13 7.20
CA MET A 186 15.04 -0.70 8.39
C MET A 186 13.71 -1.44 8.38
N PHE A 187 12.62 -0.75 8.01
CA PHE A 187 11.32 -1.39 7.87
C PHE A 187 11.34 -2.49 6.82
N LEU A 188 11.90 -2.24 5.63
CA LEU A 188 12.00 -3.23 4.57
C LEU A 188 12.85 -4.45 4.97
N LEU A 189 13.91 -4.25 5.74
CA LEU A 189 14.75 -5.34 6.24
C LEU A 189 13.97 -6.33 7.11
N ILE A 190 12.93 -5.86 7.82
CA ILE A 190 12.03 -6.69 8.63
C ILE A 190 10.82 -7.17 7.81
N ALA A 191 10.20 -6.28 7.03
CA ALA A 191 8.99 -6.55 6.28
C ALA A 191 9.22 -7.51 5.11
N ALA A 192 10.33 -7.40 4.39
CA ALA A 192 10.63 -8.26 3.25
C ALA A 192 10.67 -9.77 3.61
N PRO A 193 11.40 -10.22 4.66
CA PRO A 193 11.36 -11.64 5.03
C PRO A 193 10.00 -12.07 5.58
N VAL A 194 9.27 -11.17 6.25
CA VAL A 194 7.89 -11.43 6.73
C VAL A 194 6.95 -11.69 5.56
N VAL A 195 6.87 -10.75 4.62
CA VAL A 195 6.04 -10.85 3.42
C VAL A 195 6.46 -12.04 2.56
N ALA A 196 7.76 -12.23 2.36
CA ALA A 196 8.27 -13.40 1.66
C ALA A 196 7.79 -14.68 2.32
N ARG A 197 7.79 -14.81 3.65
CA ARG A 197 7.30 -16.00 4.36
C ARG A 197 5.79 -16.19 4.29
N LEU A 198 5.01 -15.11 4.22
CA LEU A 198 3.54 -15.14 4.09
C LEU A 198 3.04 -15.61 2.70
N VAL A 199 3.92 -15.64 1.68
CA VAL A 199 3.62 -16.23 0.37
C VAL A 199 3.64 -17.76 0.46
N LYS A 200 2.55 -18.42 0.08
CA LYS A 200 2.47 -19.89 0.11
C LYS A 200 3.23 -20.53 -1.04
N TYR A 201 2.88 -20.21 -2.28
CA TYR A 201 3.53 -20.74 -3.48
C TYR A 201 4.59 -19.74 -3.95
N LYS A 202 5.87 -20.11 -3.91
CA LYS A 202 7.01 -19.26 -4.32
C LYS A 202 7.16 -19.17 -5.84
N GLU A 203 6.03 -19.01 -6.52
CA GLU A 203 5.93 -18.99 -7.97
C GLU A 203 5.24 -17.69 -8.38
N GLY A 204 5.50 -17.24 -9.59
CA GLY A 204 4.84 -16.08 -10.18
C GLY A 204 5.17 -15.99 -11.66
N SER A 205 4.15 -15.79 -12.48
CA SER A 205 4.30 -15.64 -13.93
C SER A 205 4.73 -14.23 -14.29
N PHE A 206 4.28 -13.22 -13.53
CA PHE A 206 4.56 -11.81 -13.78
C PHE A 206 5.63 -11.25 -12.85
N PHE A 207 5.66 -11.72 -11.60
CA PHE A 207 6.63 -11.29 -10.60
C PHE A 207 7.21 -12.49 -9.86
N ASN A 208 8.53 -12.70 -9.94
CA ASN A 208 9.20 -13.75 -9.18
C ASN A 208 10.58 -13.27 -8.66
N PRO A 209 10.66 -12.83 -7.38
CA PRO A 209 11.92 -12.35 -6.81
C PRO A 209 12.96 -13.47 -6.58
N THR A 210 12.53 -14.73 -6.52
CA THR A 210 13.45 -15.86 -6.31
C THR A 210 14.23 -16.26 -7.57
N SER A 211 13.68 -15.96 -8.75
CA SER A 211 14.38 -16.16 -10.04
C SER A 211 15.63 -15.27 -10.16
N LEU A 212 15.56 -14.05 -9.63
CA LEU A 212 16.64 -13.05 -9.64
C LEU A 212 17.83 -13.48 -8.76
N SER A 213 17.55 -14.09 -7.59
CA SER A 213 18.59 -14.60 -6.69
C SER A 213 19.39 -15.76 -7.29
N ARG A 214 18.73 -16.64 -8.08
CA ARG A 214 19.39 -17.80 -8.70
C ARG A 214 20.36 -17.40 -9.83
N SER A 215 20.05 -16.35 -10.59
CA SER A 215 20.93 -15.83 -11.66
C SER A 215 22.04 -14.92 -11.15
N GLY A 216 21.83 -14.16 -10.06
CA GLY A 216 22.84 -13.23 -9.55
C GLY A 216 24.02 -13.92 -8.84
N ILE A 217 23.74 -14.93 -8.02
CA ILE A 217 24.78 -15.58 -7.19
C ILE A 217 25.67 -16.53 -8.02
N THR A 218 25.09 -17.21 -9.02
CA THR A 218 25.82 -18.14 -9.89
C THR A 218 26.77 -17.43 -10.85
N ASN A 219 26.44 -16.21 -11.30
CA ASN A 219 27.28 -15.46 -12.24
C ASN A 219 28.45 -14.72 -11.58
N ILE A 220 28.36 -14.33 -10.31
CA ILE A 220 29.48 -13.69 -9.59
C ILE A 220 30.68 -14.66 -9.45
N GLY A 221 30.41 -15.95 -9.23
CA GLY A 221 31.46 -16.97 -9.19
C GLY A 221 32.14 -17.21 -10.55
N LYS A 222 31.39 -17.07 -11.64
CA LYS A 222 31.88 -17.27 -13.02
C LYS A 222 32.76 -16.11 -13.49
N ILE A 223 32.38 -14.87 -13.15
CA ILE A 223 33.18 -13.67 -13.44
C ILE A 223 34.52 -13.72 -12.68
N ARG A 224 34.50 -14.12 -11.41
CA ARG A 224 35.72 -14.25 -10.60
C ARG A 224 36.72 -15.28 -11.16
N ASN A 225 36.23 -16.37 -11.75
CA ASN A 225 37.11 -17.39 -12.35
C ASN A 225 37.65 -16.97 -13.72
N SER A 226 36.94 -16.11 -14.46
CA SER A 226 37.42 -15.54 -15.73
C SER A 226 38.61 -14.59 -15.51
N PHE A 227 38.60 -13.79 -14.45
CA PHE A 227 39.69 -12.86 -14.13
C PHE A 227 40.97 -13.53 -13.59
N LYS A 228 40.90 -14.82 -13.24
CA LYS A 228 42.04 -15.56 -12.70
C LYS A 228 42.77 -16.42 -13.76
N GLY A 229 42.25 -16.45 -14.98
CA GLY A 229 42.74 -17.29 -16.08
C GLY A 229 43.71 -16.61 -17.06
N ASP A 230 43.85 -15.29 -17.02
CA ASP A 230 44.57 -14.52 -18.06
C ASP A 230 46.00 -14.12 -17.65
N ASN A 231 46.71 -14.99 -16.91
CA ASN A 231 48.12 -14.81 -16.55
C ASN A 231 49.00 -15.98 -17.03
N ASN A 232 48.92 -16.35 -18.31
CA ASN A 232 49.92 -17.20 -18.98
C ASN A 232 50.19 -16.69 -20.39
#